data_AF-A0A7K9Q9F9-F1
#
_entry.id   AF-A0A7K9Q9F9-F1
#
_cell.length_a   1.000
_cell.length_b   1.000
_cell.length_c   1.000
_cell.angle_alpha   90.00
_cell.angle_beta   90.00
_cell.angle_gamma   90.00
#
_symmetry.space_group_name_H-M   'P 1'
#
loop_
_entity.id
_entity.type
_entity.pdbx_description
1 polymer ?
#
loop_
_entity_poly.entity_id
_entity_poly.type
_entity_poly.pdbx_seq_one_letter_code
_entity_poly.pdbx_strand_id
1 'polypeptide(L)'
;GLCPRLPTTEFADVTAEMYPPQTKLYYVCDPGYGREASIYLGIQCKSEQQGAVWEYSQFKCNDKRNLSSTAPTMELELTQEPEREPRSPAPQKQEDLSESKQKGFCGPPKTFPHASIKLPQKHYVGQVLHFKCQAGYDRRPPTSGSRTCKEVNGQTFWTPLDMRCTNDS
;
A
#
# COMPACT_ATOMS: atom_id res chain seq x y z
N GLY A 1 -21.21 -4.63 2.83
CA GLY A 1 -21.43 -3.17 2.94
C GLY A 1 -20.14 -2.36 3.09
N LEU A 2 -20.29 -1.04 3.22
CA LEU A 2 -19.23 -0.12 3.68
C LEU A 2 -19.04 -0.27 5.20
N CYS A 3 -17.80 -0.26 5.66
CA CYS A 3 -17.47 -0.33 7.08
C CYS A 3 -17.50 1.05 7.74
N PRO A 4 -17.78 1.11 9.05
CA PRO A 4 -17.61 2.36 9.79
C PRO A 4 -16.15 2.82 9.73
N ARG A 5 -15.94 4.12 9.98
CA ARG A 5 -14.59 4.69 10.06
C ARG A 5 -13.75 3.87 11.04
N LEU A 6 -12.53 3.54 10.64
CA LEU A 6 -11.61 2.79 11.48
C LEU A 6 -11.32 3.59 12.76
N PRO A 7 -11.56 3.02 13.96
CA PRO A 7 -11.17 3.68 15.20
C PRO A 7 -9.65 3.89 15.24
N THR A 8 -9.22 5.07 15.66
CA THR A 8 -7.79 5.39 15.80
C THR A 8 -7.12 4.42 16.77
N THR A 9 -5.95 3.91 16.37
CA THR A 9 -5.04 3.16 17.24
C THR A 9 -3.75 3.97 17.33
N GLU A 10 -3.42 4.45 18.52
CA GLU A 10 -2.23 5.29 18.73
C GLU A 10 -0.95 4.46 18.60
N PHE A 11 0.10 5.08 18.04
CA PHE A 11 1.44 4.50 17.89
C PHE A 11 1.47 3.14 17.18
N ALA A 12 0.53 2.90 16.27
CA ALA A 12 0.44 1.67 15.48
C ALA A 12 0.41 1.99 13.99
N ASP A 13 1.22 1.25 13.23
CA ASP A 13 1.13 1.21 11.78
C ASP A 13 0.01 0.25 11.37
N VAL A 14 -0.70 0.60 10.30
CA VAL A 14 -1.85 -0.16 9.79
C VAL A 14 -1.60 -0.57 8.35
N THR A 15 -1.68 -1.87 8.08
CA THR A 15 -1.57 -2.45 6.75
C THR A 15 -2.79 -3.32 6.44
N ALA A 16 -3.02 -3.65 5.17
CA ALA A 16 -4.07 -4.56 4.77
C ALA A 16 -3.50 -5.66 3.88
N GLU A 17 -3.88 -6.91 4.14
CA GLU A 17 -3.40 -8.07 3.37
C GLU A 17 -4.37 -8.47 2.26
N MET A 18 -5.67 -8.18 2.44
CA MET A 18 -6.72 -8.56 1.52
C MET A 18 -7.66 -7.39 1.26
N TYR A 19 -7.96 -7.17 -0.01
CA TYR A 19 -8.81 -6.08 -0.48
C TYR A 19 -10.01 -6.65 -1.24
N PRO A 20 -11.24 -6.37 -0.78
CA PRO A 20 -12.42 -6.85 -1.48
C PRO A 20 -12.57 -6.17 -2.85
N PRO A 21 -13.32 -6.79 -3.78
CA PRO A 21 -13.59 -6.19 -5.07
C PRO A 21 -14.23 -4.81 -4.91
N GLN A 22 -13.96 -3.93 -5.89
CA GLN A 22 -14.32 -2.51 -5.89
C GLN A 22 -13.52 -1.61 -4.95
N THR A 23 -12.60 -2.16 -4.15
CA THR A 23 -11.66 -1.32 -3.38
C THR A 23 -10.83 -0.47 -4.32
N LYS A 24 -10.76 0.84 -4.04
CA LYS A 24 -9.94 1.80 -4.76
C LYS A 24 -8.84 2.31 -3.86
N LEU A 25 -7.60 2.22 -4.33
CA LEU A 25 -6.43 2.78 -3.66
C LEU A 25 -5.79 3.83 -4.56
N TYR A 26 -5.03 4.75 -3.96
CA TYR A 26 -4.37 5.82 -4.68
C TYR A 26 -2.91 5.89 -4.26
N TYR A 27 -2.01 5.88 -5.23
CA TYR A 27 -0.60 6.17 -4.99
C TYR A 27 -0.38 7.68 -4.87
N VAL A 28 0.65 8.04 -4.11
CA VAL A 28 1.17 9.40 -3.94
C VAL A 28 2.67 9.32 -4.11
N CYS A 29 3.24 10.24 -4.91
CA CYS A 29 4.69 10.31 -5.05
C CYS A 29 5.34 10.90 -3.78
N ASP A 30 6.52 10.38 -3.46
CA ASP A 30 7.32 10.87 -2.34
C ASP A 30 7.77 12.33 -2.56
N PRO A 31 8.12 13.07 -1.49
CA PRO A 31 8.65 14.42 -1.61
C PRO A 31 9.85 14.48 -2.58
N GLY A 32 9.84 15.47 -3.49
CA GLY A 32 10.85 15.60 -4.55
C GLY A 32 10.49 14.91 -5.88
N TYR A 33 9.49 14.02 -5.86
CA TYR A 33 9.01 13.32 -7.05
C TYR A 33 7.62 13.81 -7.44
N GLY A 34 7.35 13.77 -8.74
CA GLY A 34 6.11 14.22 -9.34
C GLY A 34 5.66 13.26 -10.42
N ARG A 35 4.46 13.51 -10.92
CA ARG A 35 3.89 12.80 -12.05
C ARG A 35 3.50 13.81 -13.13
N GLU A 36 3.29 13.31 -14.32
CA GLU A 36 2.57 14.06 -15.34
C GLU A 36 1.11 14.25 -14.91
N ALA A 37 0.54 15.42 -15.21
CA ALA A 37 -0.79 15.82 -14.75
C ALA A 37 -1.91 14.89 -15.26
N SER A 38 -1.72 14.26 -16.42
CA SER A 38 -2.66 13.34 -17.08
C SER A 38 -2.67 11.92 -16.51
N ILE A 39 -1.70 11.53 -15.69
CA ILE A 39 -1.60 10.15 -15.20
C ILE A 39 -2.51 9.93 -13.99
N TYR A 40 -3.47 9.01 -14.11
CA TYR A 40 -4.33 8.57 -13.01
C TYR A 40 -3.56 7.63 -12.07
N LEU A 41 -3.55 7.94 -10.77
CA LEU A 41 -2.82 7.18 -9.75
C LEU A 41 -3.68 6.18 -8.97
N GLY A 42 -4.91 5.97 -9.40
CA GLY A 42 -5.81 5.05 -8.74
C GLY A 42 -5.68 3.63 -9.30
N ILE A 43 -5.75 2.65 -8.41
CA ILE A 43 -5.92 1.25 -8.75
C ILE A 43 -7.25 0.76 -8.20
N GLN A 44 -7.85 -0.22 -8.87
CA GLN A 44 -9.11 -0.81 -8.43
C GLN A 44 -9.01 -2.33 -8.39
N CYS A 45 -9.48 -2.94 -7.30
CA CYS A 45 -9.60 -4.38 -7.20
C CYS A 45 -10.80 -4.83 -8.03
N LYS A 46 -10.58 -5.60 -9.10
CA LYS A 46 -11.62 -6.15 -9.96
C LYS A 46 -11.79 -7.63 -9.70
N SER A 47 -13.02 -8.11 -9.81
CA SER A 47 -13.31 -9.54 -9.77
C SER A 47 -13.25 -10.09 -11.19
N GLU A 48 -12.42 -11.09 -11.43
CA GLU A 48 -12.30 -11.81 -12.71
C GLU A 48 -12.63 -13.30 -12.54
N GLN A 49 -12.70 -14.05 -13.64
CA GLN A 49 -13.11 -15.47 -13.64
C GLN A 49 -12.19 -16.37 -12.79
N GLN A 50 -10.90 -16.02 -12.73
CA GLN A 50 -9.86 -16.80 -12.04
C GLN A 50 -9.53 -16.26 -10.64
N GLY A 51 -10.04 -15.09 -10.26
CA GLY A 51 -9.74 -14.46 -8.99
C GLY A 51 -9.92 -12.94 -9.04
N ALA A 52 -9.62 -12.25 -7.94
CA ALA A 52 -9.64 -10.80 -7.93
C ALA A 52 -8.24 -10.24 -8.21
N VAL A 53 -8.15 -9.28 -9.12
CA VAL A 53 -6.89 -8.72 -9.61
C VAL A 53 -6.92 -7.19 -9.52
N TRP A 54 -5.78 -6.60 -9.17
CA TRP A 54 -5.58 -5.17 -9.24
C TRP A 54 -5.47 -4.70 -10.69
N GLU A 55 -6.36 -3.81 -11.09
CA GLU A 55 -6.20 -3.07 -12.34
C GLU A 55 -5.25 -1.90 -12.14
N TYR A 56 -4.10 -1.94 -12.82
CA TYR A 56 -3.09 -0.90 -12.79
C TYR A 56 -3.21 0.02 -14.01
N SER A 57 -3.06 1.32 -13.77
CA SER A 57 -2.71 2.29 -14.83
C SER A 57 -1.19 2.39 -14.97
N GLN A 58 -0.70 2.91 -16.09
CA GLN A 58 0.73 3.22 -16.23
C GLN A 58 1.13 4.29 -15.20
N PHE A 59 1.86 3.88 -14.17
CA PHE A 59 2.25 4.73 -13.05
C PHE A 59 3.77 4.86 -12.98
N LYS A 60 4.26 6.09 -12.93
CA LYS A 60 5.67 6.40 -12.68
C LYS A 60 5.81 7.75 -11.96
N CYS A 61 6.57 7.77 -10.87
CA CYS A 61 6.99 9.00 -10.22
C CYS A 61 8.38 9.38 -10.75
N ASN A 62 8.49 10.57 -11.35
CA ASN A 62 9.72 11.11 -11.90
C ASN A 62 10.28 12.21 -10.98
N ASP A 63 11.60 12.44 -11.00
CA ASP A 63 12.18 13.61 -10.33
C ASP A 63 11.53 14.89 -10.89
N LYS A 64 11.08 15.79 -10.01
CA LYS A 64 10.44 17.05 -10.42
C LYS A 64 11.34 17.91 -11.29
N ARG A 65 12.68 17.79 -11.17
CA ARG A 65 13.66 18.48 -12.01
C ARG A 65 13.56 18.04 -13.48
N ASN A 66 13.25 16.78 -13.74
CA ASN A 66 13.10 16.24 -15.09
C ASN A 66 11.74 16.60 -15.74
N LEU A 67 10.72 16.93 -14.93
CA LEU A 67 9.40 17.34 -15.43
C LEU A 67 9.37 18.80 -15.91
N SER A 68 10.41 19.59 -15.64
CA SER A 68 10.50 21.00 -16.02
C SER A 68 11.36 21.26 -17.26
N SER A 69 11.93 20.23 -17.88
CA SER A 69 12.85 20.39 -19.02
C SER A 69 12.11 20.30 -20.35
N THR A 70 11.41 21.37 -20.71
CA THR A 70 11.03 21.67 -22.10
C THR A 70 11.83 22.89 -22.56
N ALA A 71 13.12 22.68 -22.87
CA ALA A 71 13.95 23.65 -23.57
C ALA A 71 14.69 22.91 -24.70
N PRO A 72 14.86 23.53 -25.89
CA PRO A 72 15.47 22.84 -27.02
C PRO A 72 16.95 22.54 -26.76
N THR A 73 17.35 21.36 -27.22
CA THR A 73 18.69 20.77 -27.17
C THR A 73 19.76 21.74 -27.67
N MET A 74 20.79 22.00 -26.87
CA MET A 74 22.15 22.16 -27.38
C MET A 74 22.98 21.04 -26.80
N GLU A 75 23.55 20.26 -27.71
CA GLU A 75 24.39 19.11 -27.46
C GLU A 75 25.60 19.48 -26.61
N LEU A 76 25.87 18.68 -25.58
CA LEU A 76 27.23 18.48 -25.11
C LEU A 76 27.41 16.98 -24.87
N GLU A 77 27.83 16.29 -25.93
CA GLU A 77 28.37 14.94 -25.79
C GLU A 77 29.70 15.02 -25.03
N LEU A 78 29.74 14.48 -23.82
CA LEU A 78 30.98 13.95 -23.24
C LEU A 78 30.65 12.63 -22.55
N THR A 79 30.80 11.57 -23.33
CA THR A 79 30.83 10.16 -22.97
C THR A 79 31.80 9.90 -21.82
N GLN A 80 31.37 9.18 -20.77
CA GLN A 80 32.08 8.05 -20.13
C GLN A 80 31.32 7.48 -18.91
N GLU A 81 31.04 6.17 -18.94
CA GLU A 81 30.74 5.24 -17.83
C GLU A 81 31.95 4.25 -17.72
N PRO A 82 32.12 3.33 -16.72
CA PRO A 82 31.40 3.04 -15.46
C PRO A 82 32.27 2.72 -14.21
N GLU A 83 31.58 2.28 -13.13
CA GLU A 83 31.97 1.52 -11.90
C GLU A 83 31.88 2.34 -10.58
N ARG A 84 31.24 1.91 -9.47
CA ARG A 84 30.91 0.57 -8.95
C ARG A 84 29.72 0.59 -7.96
N GLU A 85 28.97 -0.52 -7.95
CA GLU A 85 27.93 -0.95 -6.99
C GLU A 85 28.36 -0.88 -5.51
N PRO A 86 27.39 -0.68 -4.58
CA PRO A 86 27.32 -1.51 -3.39
C PRO A 86 26.13 -2.47 -3.50
N ARG A 87 26.45 -3.77 -3.58
CA ARG A 87 25.50 -4.88 -3.45
C ARG A 87 24.61 -4.68 -2.24
N SER A 88 23.33 -4.46 -2.48
CA SER A 88 22.27 -4.62 -1.47
C SER A 88 21.50 -5.91 -1.73
N PRO A 89 20.99 -6.58 -0.70
CA PRO A 89 20.65 -8.00 -0.76
C PRO A 89 19.43 -8.24 -1.66
N ALA A 90 19.45 -9.39 -2.35
CA ALA A 90 18.38 -9.87 -3.20
C ALA A 90 17.00 -9.78 -2.50
N PRO A 91 15.93 -9.36 -3.22
CA PRO A 91 14.58 -9.52 -2.71
C PRO A 91 14.31 -11.01 -2.57
N GLN A 92 14.10 -11.46 -1.34
CA GLN A 92 13.64 -12.82 -1.09
C GLN A 92 12.31 -13.01 -1.83
N LYS A 93 12.36 -13.95 -2.78
CA LYS A 93 11.23 -14.64 -3.41
C LYS A 93 10.08 -14.72 -2.41
N GLN A 94 9.06 -13.87 -2.58
CA GLN A 94 7.82 -14.00 -1.82
C GLN A 94 7.24 -15.36 -2.18
N GLU A 95 7.25 -16.24 -1.19
CA GLU A 95 6.75 -17.59 -1.27
C GLU A 95 5.27 -17.55 -1.65
N ASP A 96 4.95 -18.43 -2.58
CA ASP A 96 3.61 -18.81 -3.00
C ASP A 96 2.84 -19.30 -1.77
N LEU A 97 2.16 -18.37 -1.09
CA LEU A 97 1.28 -18.67 0.01
C LEU A 97 -0.10 -18.13 -0.35
N SER A 98 -1.02 -19.09 -0.55
CA SER A 98 -2.48 -18.98 -0.44
C SER A 98 -3.34 -18.88 -1.71
N GLU A 99 -2.96 -19.58 -2.79
CA GLU A 99 -3.79 -19.76 -3.99
C GLU A 99 -5.23 -20.28 -3.70
N SER A 100 -5.50 -20.88 -2.54
CA SER A 100 -6.78 -21.55 -2.27
C SER A 100 -7.79 -20.76 -1.40
N LYS A 101 -7.45 -19.59 -0.84
CA LYS A 101 -8.43 -18.74 -0.11
C LYS A 101 -8.67 -17.36 -0.73
N GLN A 102 -7.91 -16.97 -1.76
CA GLN A 102 -7.91 -15.62 -2.35
C GLN A 102 -8.83 -15.43 -3.56
N LYS A 103 -9.65 -16.41 -3.96
CA LYS A 103 -10.44 -16.34 -5.21
C LYS A 103 -11.44 -15.16 -5.29
N GLY A 104 -11.61 -14.37 -4.22
CA GLY A 104 -12.47 -13.19 -4.20
C GLY A 104 -11.83 -11.90 -3.70
N PHE A 105 -10.52 -11.86 -3.41
CA PHE A 105 -9.86 -10.67 -2.84
C PHE A 105 -8.54 -10.38 -3.55
N CYS A 106 -8.23 -9.12 -3.79
CA CYS A 106 -6.90 -8.73 -4.23
C CYS A 106 -5.94 -8.79 -3.03
N GLY A 107 -4.72 -9.28 -3.25
CA GLY A 107 -3.64 -9.22 -2.25
C GLY A 107 -3.07 -7.80 -2.11
N PRO A 108 -1.92 -7.64 -1.41
CA PRO A 108 -1.22 -6.38 -1.37
C PRO A 108 -0.88 -5.87 -2.78
N PRO A 109 -1.17 -4.60 -3.10
CA PRO A 109 -0.82 -4.02 -4.39
C PRO A 109 0.71 -3.88 -4.52
N LYS A 110 1.19 -3.86 -5.77
CA LYS A 110 2.61 -3.75 -6.10
C LYS A 110 3.18 -2.41 -5.59
N THR A 111 4.44 -2.41 -5.19
CA THR A 111 5.16 -1.17 -4.83
C THR A 111 5.77 -0.53 -6.06
N PHE A 112 5.81 0.80 -6.11
CA PHE A 112 6.49 1.55 -7.17
C PHE A 112 7.59 2.43 -6.54
N PRO A 113 8.72 2.64 -7.24
CA PRO A 113 9.76 3.55 -6.77
C PRO A 113 9.21 4.95 -6.53
N HIS A 114 9.61 5.54 -5.40
CA HIS A 114 9.25 6.90 -4.99
C HIS A 114 7.73 7.12 -4.86
N ALA A 115 7.00 6.07 -4.49
CA ALA A 115 5.57 6.14 -4.33
C ALA A 115 5.08 5.28 -3.16
N SER A 116 4.11 5.83 -2.44
CA SER A 116 3.42 5.16 -1.35
C SER A 116 1.91 5.19 -1.57
N ILE A 117 1.21 4.24 -0.96
CA ILE A 117 -0.25 4.20 -1.03
C ILE A 117 -0.82 5.12 0.04
N LYS A 118 -1.71 6.01 -0.37
CA LYS A 118 -2.52 6.77 0.56
C LYS A 118 -3.49 5.83 1.28
N LEU A 119 -3.50 5.89 2.61
CA LEU A 119 -4.40 5.10 3.43
C LEU A 119 -5.85 5.27 2.92
N PRO A 120 -6.57 4.17 2.60
CA PRO A 120 -7.92 4.25 2.10
C PRO A 120 -8.85 4.90 3.14
N GLN A 121 -9.66 5.87 2.72
CA GLN A 121 -10.66 6.49 3.59
C GLN A 121 -11.86 5.57 3.84
N LYS A 122 -12.11 4.62 2.94
CA LYS A 122 -13.26 3.71 2.94
C LYS A 122 -12.77 2.28 3.00
N HIS A 123 -13.37 1.50 3.88
CA HIS A 123 -13.11 0.07 4.04
C HIS A 123 -14.40 -0.70 3.79
N TYR A 124 -14.28 -1.94 3.35
CA TYR A 124 -15.43 -2.77 2.98
C TYR A 124 -15.44 -4.10 3.73
N VAL A 125 -16.62 -4.69 3.86
CA VAL A 125 -16.81 -5.97 4.54
C VAL A 125 -15.89 -7.04 3.95
N GLY A 126 -15.29 -7.85 4.81
CA GLY A 126 -14.29 -8.85 4.47
C GLY A 126 -12.85 -8.32 4.48
N GLN A 127 -12.63 -7.00 4.54
CA GLN A 127 -11.29 -6.44 4.64
C GLN A 127 -10.65 -6.74 6.01
N VAL A 128 -9.40 -7.19 5.97
CA VAL A 128 -8.58 -7.46 7.16
C VAL A 128 -7.45 -6.44 7.22
N LEU A 129 -7.39 -5.72 8.35
CA LEU A 129 -6.35 -4.76 8.66
C LEU A 129 -5.45 -5.31 9.74
N HIS A 130 -4.14 -5.25 9.53
CA HIS A 130 -3.11 -5.66 10.45
C HIS A 130 -2.51 -4.42 11.09
N PHE A 131 -2.35 -4.50 12.40
CA PHE A 131 -1.82 -3.44 13.24
C PHE A 131 -0.50 -3.94 13.81
N LYS A 132 0.49 -3.06 13.83
CA LYS A 132 1.77 -3.32 14.48
C LYS A 132 2.20 -2.07 15.22
N CYS A 133 2.62 -2.21 16.47
CA CYS A 133 3.18 -1.08 17.21
C CYS A 133 4.42 -0.54 16.50
N GLN A 134 4.52 0.79 16.47
CA GLN A 134 5.69 1.50 16.01
C GLN A 134 6.87 1.20 16.94
N ALA A 135 8.08 1.23 16.39
CA ALA A 135 9.29 0.98 17.16
C ALA A 135 9.37 1.93 18.37
N GLY A 136 9.58 1.39 19.57
CA GLY A 136 9.64 2.15 20.82
C GLY A 136 8.32 2.23 21.60
N TYR A 137 7.20 1.82 20.99
CA TYR A 137 5.86 1.77 21.61
C TYR A 137 5.33 0.34 21.78
N ASP A 138 6.15 -0.66 21.47
CA ASP A 138 5.89 -2.10 21.49
C ASP A 138 6.31 -2.78 22.81
N ARG A 139 6.29 -2.01 23.90
CA ARG A 139 6.84 -2.42 25.21
C ARG A 139 6.08 -3.55 25.90
N ARG A 140 4.81 -3.79 25.53
CA ARG A 140 3.97 -4.85 26.11
C ARG A 140 3.32 -5.67 25.01
N PRO A 141 3.37 -7.01 25.09
CA PRO A 141 2.58 -7.87 24.22
C PRO A 141 1.08 -7.72 24.51
N PRO A 142 0.20 -7.94 23.52
CA PRO A 142 0.54 -8.20 22.12
C PRO A 142 0.92 -6.91 21.36
N THR A 143 2.00 -6.99 20.58
CA THR A 143 2.56 -5.86 19.81
C THR A 143 2.01 -5.76 18.39
N SER A 144 1.21 -6.74 17.99
CA SER A 144 0.49 -6.78 16.74
C SER A 144 -0.89 -7.41 16.92
N GLY A 145 -1.78 -7.14 15.99
CA GLY A 145 -3.15 -7.63 16.01
C GLY A 145 -3.84 -7.34 14.69
N SER A 146 -5.09 -7.75 14.56
CA SER A 146 -5.86 -7.47 13.34
C SER A 146 -7.30 -7.08 13.66
N ARG A 147 -7.89 -6.30 12.75
CA ARG A 147 -9.32 -6.06 12.70
C ARG A 147 -9.87 -6.55 11.37
N THR A 148 -10.96 -7.30 11.42
CA THR A 148 -11.74 -7.64 10.24
C THR A 148 -13.01 -6.83 10.24
N CYS A 149 -13.37 -6.24 9.11
CA CYS A 149 -14.70 -5.67 8.97
C CYS A 149 -15.70 -6.78 8.65
N LYS A 150 -16.69 -6.94 9.51
CA LYS A 150 -17.75 -7.96 9.40
C LYS A 150 -19.12 -7.30 9.25
N GLU A 151 -20.05 -8.07 8.70
CA GLU A 151 -21.46 -7.73 8.63
C GLU A 151 -22.25 -8.83 9.34
N VAL A 152 -23.03 -8.48 10.35
CA VAL A 152 -23.90 -9.41 11.07
C VAL A 152 -25.27 -8.76 11.18
N ASN A 153 -26.31 -9.48 10.75
CA ASN A 153 -27.70 -8.98 10.73
C ASN A 153 -27.85 -7.63 10.02
N GLY A 154 -27.12 -7.42 8.92
CA GLY A 154 -27.13 -6.18 8.14
C GLY A 154 -26.36 -5.00 8.75
N GLN A 155 -25.76 -5.15 9.94
CA GLN A 155 -24.94 -4.13 10.57
C GLN A 155 -23.44 -4.40 10.36
N THR A 156 -22.70 -3.40 9.88
CA THR A 156 -21.25 -3.50 9.66
C THR A 156 -20.46 -2.99 10.86
N PHE A 157 -19.43 -3.71 11.28
CA PHE A 157 -18.57 -3.34 12.39
C PHE A 157 -17.15 -3.91 12.25
N TRP A 158 -16.20 -3.31 12.96
CA TRP A 158 -14.85 -3.83 13.10
C TRP A 158 -14.77 -4.81 14.27
N THR A 159 -14.11 -5.96 14.08
CA THR A 159 -13.81 -6.83 15.22
C THR A 159 -12.96 -6.08 16.26
N PRO A 160 -13.06 -6.45 17.55
CA PRO A 160 -12.17 -5.93 18.57
C PRO A 160 -10.69 -6.11 18.19
N LEU A 161 -9.86 -5.13 18.55
CA LEU A 161 -8.41 -5.22 18.40
C LEU A 161 -7.81 -5.46 19.77
N ASP A 162 -7.23 -6.64 19.94
CA ASP A 162 -6.58 -7.05 21.18
C ASP A 162 -5.09 -6.71 21.12
N MET A 163 -4.77 -5.41 21.05
CA MET A 163 -3.42 -4.87 21.23
C MET A 163 -3.48 -3.40 21.64
N ARG A 164 -2.48 -2.94 22.40
CA ARG A 164 -2.31 -1.54 22.80
C ARG A 164 -0.84 -1.17 22.78
N CYS A 165 -0.48 -0.17 22.00
CA CYS A 165 0.86 0.39 21.97
C CYS A 165 0.97 1.44 23.08
N THR A 166 2.05 1.39 23.86
CA THR A 166 2.23 2.24 25.04
C THR A 166 3.58 2.91 25.01
N ASN A 167 3.61 4.18 25.38
CA ASN A 167 4.84 4.95 25.60
C ASN A 167 5.32 4.89 27.06
N ASP A 168 4.76 3.99 27.88
CA ASP A 168 5.07 3.94 29.32
C ASP A 168 6.55 3.64 29.51
N SER A 169 7.26 4.70 29.91
CA SER A 169 8.70 4.78 30.19
C SER A 169 9.13 3.76 31.23
#